data_AF-A0A336LZ42-F1
#
_entry.id   AF-A0A336LZ42-F1
#
_cell.length_a   1.000
_cell.length_b   1.000
_cell.length_c   1.000
_cell.angle_alpha   90.00
_cell.angle_beta   90.00
_cell.angle_gamma   90.00
#
_symmetry.space_group_name_H-M   'P 1'
#
loop_
_entity.id
_entity.type
_entity.pdbx_description
1 polymer ?
#
loop_
_entity_poly.entity_id
_entity_poly.type
_entity_poly.pdbx_seq_one_letter_code
_entity_poly.pdbx_strand_id
1 'polypeptide(L)'
;MRVYVIGCGMTKFEKPGRRENFDYPDMAKEAVTKALNDAKVKYDEVKQAVCGYVYGDSTCGQRALYEIGMTGIPIYNVNNNCSTGSSALLLAKQLIENGKNDCVLALGFEKMERGSLTSKYMDRTNPIEKLVIAMSEVTDITGAPIAAQLFGNAGVEHMKKYGSKPEHFAKIAYKNHKHSTNNPYSQFQDEYSLDQVKKSPQVHEVLTKLQCCPTSDGAAACILASEDFVRRYGLEKQAVEIVGMEMSTDLPSTFNEKSAMKIVGYDMTRNAAQKLFAKTNYKPQDVDVVELHDCFSANELITYEALGLCEPGKAHELVEKNDNTYGGKYVINPSGGLISKGHPLGATGLAQCNELCWQLRGEAGKRQVPNARLALQHNIGLGGAVVVALYRLGFPNARNPVKLNLTSALKIKDTPEGFQVTPLLKLLEQAMQEDQEGLIERVRGIYGFRVTDGPDGAVGYWVINAKTGKGSVTYKGTEKPDVTFIMKDCDVVELISGKINPQKAFFQGKVKIQGNMGMAMKLVDLQKRAQHKIDELKAKL
;
A
#
# COMPACT_ATOMS: atom_id res chain seq x y z
N MET A 1 -5.45 -2.27 15.10
CA MET A 1 -5.21 -3.54 14.40
C MET A 1 -4.73 -3.23 12.99
N ARG A 2 -3.74 -3.95 12.45
CA ARG A 2 -3.24 -3.70 11.10
C ARG A 2 -4.11 -4.36 10.05
N VAL A 3 -4.30 -3.68 8.91
CA VAL A 3 -5.12 -4.16 7.79
C VAL A 3 -4.27 -4.20 6.53
N TYR A 4 -4.40 -5.28 5.78
CA TYR A 4 -3.63 -5.52 4.57
C TYR A 4 -4.54 -5.79 3.39
N VAL A 5 -4.20 -5.24 2.24
CA VAL A 5 -4.71 -5.73 0.95
C VAL A 5 -3.85 -6.93 0.56
N ILE A 6 -4.50 -8.08 0.41
CA ILE A 6 -3.84 -9.36 0.08
C ILE A 6 -4.16 -9.85 -1.33
N GLY A 7 -5.19 -9.31 -1.97
CA GLY A 7 -5.57 -9.65 -3.35
C GLY A 7 -6.14 -8.45 -4.08
N CYS A 8 -5.78 -8.30 -5.35
CA CYS A 8 -6.20 -7.23 -6.24
C CYS A 8 -6.72 -7.82 -7.56
N GLY A 9 -7.84 -7.30 -8.05
CA GLY A 9 -8.39 -7.73 -9.34
C GLY A 9 -9.22 -6.64 -9.99
N MET A 10 -9.13 -6.50 -11.31
CA MET A 10 -10.00 -5.60 -12.07
C MET A 10 -10.23 -6.11 -13.49
N THR A 11 -11.32 -5.64 -14.09
CA THR A 11 -11.55 -5.75 -15.53
C THR A 11 -10.69 -4.76 -16.28
N LYS A 12 -10.59 -4.91 -17.60
CA LYS A 12 -10.26 -3.77 -18.44
C LYS A 12 -11.39 -2.74 -18.29
N PHE A 13 -11.03 -1.45 -18.24
CA PHE A 13 -12.02 -0.39 -18.34
C PHE A 13 -12.25 -0.12 -19.82
N GLU A 14 -13.51 -0.14 -20.22
CA GLU A 14 -13.88 -0.13 -21.63
C GLU A 14 -15.00 0.88 -21.89
N LYS A 15 -15.04 1.37 -23.13
CA LYS A 15 -16.12 2.27 -23.56
C LYS A 15 -17.47 1.59 -23.33
N PRO A 16 -18.49 2.30 -22.84
CA PRO A 16 -19.78 1.68 -22.56
C PRO A 16 -20.40 0.96 -23.77
N GLY A 17 -20.87 -0.25 -23.51
CA GLY A 17 -21.42 -1.16 -24.52
C GLY A 17 -20.40 -1.67 -25.53
N ARG A 18 -19.12 -1.83 -25.15
CA ARG A 18 -18.08 -2.42 -26.02
C ARG A 18 -18.23 -3.94 -26.14
N ARG A 19 -18.58 -4.62 -25.04
CA ARG A 19 -18.81 -6.06 -25.00
C ARG A 19 -20.31 -6.35 -25.05
N GLU A 20 -20.72 -7.22 -25.95
CA GLU A 20 -22.09 -7.71 -26.02
C GLU A 20 -22.35 -8.71 -24.89
N ASN A 21 -23.58 -8.73 -24.36
CA ASN A 21 -24.02 -9.66 -23.30
C ASN A 21 -23.09 -9.70 -22.08
N PHE A 22 -22.51 -8.56 -21.72
CA PHE A 22 -21.62 -8.41 -20.58
C PHE A 22 -22.18 -7.32 -19.67
N ASP A 23 -22.62 -7.70 -18.47
CA ASP A 23 -23.28 -6.80 -17.52
C ASP A 23 -22.52 -6.72 -16.18
N TYR A 24 -22.99 -5.90 -15.25
CA TYR A 24 -22.33 -5.65 -13.98
C TYR A 24 -22.07 -6.93 -13.15
N PRO A 25 -22.90 -8.00 -13.17
CA PRO A 25 -22.54 -9.25 -12.49
C PRO A 25 -21.34 -9.94 -13.14
N ASP A 26 -21.21 -9.89 -14.47
CA ASP A 26 -20.06 -10.47 -15.18
C ASP A 26 -18.77 -9.68 -14.91
N MET A 27 -18.88 -8.35 -14.89
CA MET A 27 -17.78 -7.46 -14.52
C MET A 27 -17.29 -7.77 -13.10
N ALA A 28 -18.23 -7.84 -12.14
CA ALA A 28 -17.93 -8.20 -10.76
C ALA A 28 -17.32 -9.59 -10.65
N LYS A 29 -17.88 -10.58 -11.37
CA LYS A 29 -17.36 -11.94 -11.40
C LYS A 29 -15.89 -11.97 -11.81
N GLU A 30 -15.56 -11.28 -12.90
CA GLU A 30 -14.19 -11.20 -13.42
C GLU A 30 -13.23 -10.54 -12.41
N ALA A 31 -13.61 -9.37 -11.86
CA ALA A 31 -12.78 -8.63 -10.91
C ALA A 31 -12.56 -9.38 -9.59
N VAL A 32 -13.63 -9.93 -9.00
CA VAL A 32 -13.57 -10.69 -7.73
C VAL A 32 -12.79 -11.99 -7.91
N THR A 33 -13.01 -12.72 -9.01
CA THR A 33 -12.24 -13.95 -9.29
C THR A 33 -10.76 -13.65 -9.41
N LYS A 34 -10.37 -12.57 -10.11
CA LYS A 34 -8.96 -12.13 -10.18
C LYS A 34 -8.41 -11.79 -8.78
N ALA A 35 -9.16 -11.06 -7.96
CA ALA A 35 -8.74 -10.68 -6.62
C ALA A 35 -8.58 -11.88 -5.67
N LEU A 36 -9.51 -12.84 -5.71
CA LEU A 36 -9.44 -14.09 -4.93
C LEU A 36 -8.27 -14.96 -5.37
N ASN A 37 -8.05 -15.09 -6.69
CA ASN A 37 -6.91 -15.83 -7.24
C ASN A 37 -5.57 -15.20 -6.85
N ASP A 38 -5.48 -13.86 -6.91
CA ASP A 38 -4.30 -13.11 -6.46
C ASP A 38 -4.06 -13.31 -4.95
N ALA A 39 -5.12 -13.26 -4.14
CA ALA A 39 -5.08 -13.55 -2.71
C ALA A 39 -4.78 -15.02 -2.37
N LYS A 40 -4.99 -15.95 -3.31
CA LYS A 40 -4.95 -17.41 -3.09
C LYS A 40 -5.91 -17.87 -1.98
N VAL A 41 -7.08 -17.24 -1.93
CA VAL A 41 -8.14 -17.55 -0.95
C VAL A 41 -9.43 -17.92 -1.68
N LYS A 42 -10.24 -18.77 -1.04
CA LYS A 42 -11.58 -19.09 -1.52
C LYS A 42 -12.58 -18.03 -1.07
N TYR A 43 -13.68 -17.90 -1.80
CA TYR A 43 -14.75 -16.99 -1.41
C TYR A 43 -15.35 -17.32 -0.04
N ASP A 44 -15.37 -18.59 0.37
CA ASP A 44 -15.86 -19.04 1.69
C ASP A 44 -15.07 -18.47 2.88
N GLU A 45 -13.84 -17.98 2.63
CA GLU A 45 -13.04 -17.32 3.66
C GLU A 45 -13.49 -15.88 3.92
N VAL A 46 -14.15 -15.24 2.94
CA VAL A 46 -14.65 -13.88 3.06
C VAL A 46 -15.80 -13.84 4.06
N LYS A 47 -15.70 -12.98 5.08
CA LYS A 47 -16.71 -12.87 6.14
C LYS A 47 -17.77 -11.82 5.89
N GLN A 48 -17.41 -10.76 5.16
CA GLN A 48 -18.31 -9.68 4.76
C GLN A 48 -17.86 -9.09 3.42
N ALA A 49 -18.79 -8.46 2.70
CA ALA A 49 -18.48 -7.72 1.48
C ALA A 49 -19.06 -6.29 1.53
N VAL A 50 -18.32 -5.34 0.95
CA VAL A 50 -18.78 -3.97 0.71
C VAL A 50 -18.73 -3.71 -0.78
N CYS A 51 -19.89 -3.44 -1.38
CA CYS A 51 -20.08 -3.26 -2.81
C CYS A 51 -20.40 -1.80 -3.13
N GLY A 52 -19.56 -1.16 -3.95
CA GLY A 52 -19.70 0.21 -4.38
C GLY A 52 -20.18 0.33 -5.83
N TYR A 53 -21.32 0.98 -6.05
CA TYR A 53 -21.83 1.34 -7.37
C TYR A 53 -22.70 2.60 -7.27
N VAL A 54 -22.78 3.39 -8.34
CA VAL A 54 -23.62 4.60 -8.39
C VAL A 54 -24.91 4.34 -9.15
N TYR A 55 -24.83 3.70 -10.31
CA TYR A 55 -25.98 3.42 -11.16
C TYR A 55 -26.39 1.96 -11.05
N GLY A 56 -27.55 1.75 -10.44
CA GLY A 56 -28.15 0.45 -10.25
C GLY A 56 -29.21 0.55 -9.17
N ASP A 57 -30.17 -0.36 -9.22
CA ASP A 57 -31.17 -0.44 -8.16
C ASP A 57 -30.53 -0.88 -6.84
N SER A 58 -31.29 -0.73 -5.75
CA SER A 58 -30.86 -1.28 -4.47
C SER A 58 -30.54 -2.77 -4.61
N THR A 59 -29.50 -3.23 -3.92
CA THR A 59 -29.03 -4.62 -3.88
C THR A 59 -28.31 -5.17 -5.13
N CYS A 60 -27.87 -4.31 -6.05
CA CYS A 60 -26.99 -4.75 -7.15
C CYS A 60 -25.71 -5.42 -6.64
N GLY A 61 -25.18 -5.06 -5.47
CA GLY A 61 -24.01 -5.74 -4.89
C GLY A 61 -24.25 -7.21 -4.55
N GLN A 62 -25.42 -7.54 -3.98
CA GLN A 62 -25.84 -8.92 -3.76
C GLN A 62 -25.93 -9.66 -5.09
N ARG A 63 -26.67 -9.08 -6.06
CA ARG A 63 -26.84 -9.69 -7.38
C ARG A 63 -25.50 -9.91 -8.08
N ALA A 64 -24.56 -8.98 -7.95
CA ALA A 64 -23.23 -9.07 -8.53
C ALA A 64 -22.41 -10.23 -7.94
N LEU A 65 -22.50 -10.46 -6.63
CA LEU A 65 -21.74 -11.51 -5.95
C LEU A 65 -22.32 -12.91 -6.08
N TYR A 66 -23.60 -13.07 -6.47
CA TYR A 66 -24.21 -14.39 -6.70
C TYR A 66 -23.50 -15.21 -7.78
N GLU A 67 -22.82 -14.56 -8.74
CA GLU A 67 -22.01 -15.25 -9.75
C GLU A 67 -20.70 -15.85 -9.21
N ILE A 68 -20.31 -15.47 -7.99
CA ILE A 68 -19.14 -15.97 -7.26
C ILE A 68 -19.55 -17.04 -6.25
N GLY A 69 -20.58 -16.76 -5.44
CA GLY A 69 -21.08 -17.69 -4.44
C GLY A 69 -22.15 -17.09 -3.53
N MET A 70 -22.99 -17.95 -2.95
CA MET A 70 -24.10 -17.57 -2.05
C MET A 70 -23.86 -18.10 -0.63
N THR A 71 -22.88 -17.53 0.07
CA THR A 71 -22.42 -18.00 1.39
C THR A 71 -23.24 -17.46 2.57
N GLY A 72 -24.20 -16.56 2.31
CA GLY A 72 -25.01 -15.92 3.35
C GLY A 72 -24.29 -14.83 4.16
N ILE A 73 -23.11 -14.39 3.72
CA ILE A 73 -22.36 -13.32 4.38
C ILE A 73 -23.07 -11.96 4.29
N PRO A 74 -22.86 -11.04 5.24
CA PRO A 74 -23.31 -9.66 5.12
C PRO A 74 -22.72 -8.96 3.89
N ILE A 75 -23.59 -8.32 3.10
CA ILE A 75 -23.23 -7.53 1.91
C ILE A 75 -23.80 -6.12 2.09
N TYR A 76 -22.94 -5.12 2.11
CA TYR A 76 -23.32 -3.70 2.19
C TYR A 76 -23.19 -3.05 0.81
N ASN A 77 -24.20 -2.28 0.41
CA ASN A 77 -24.16 -1.47 -0.81
C ASN A 77 -23.88 -0.02 -0.41
N VAL A 78 -22.86 0.61 -1.00
CA VAL A 78 -22.44 1.98 -0.67
C VAL A 78 -22.29 2.82 -1.93
N ASN A 79 -22.50 4.12 -1.81
CA ASN A 79 -22.24 5.09 -2.87
C ASN A 79 -21.80 6.44 -2.27
N ASN A 80 -20.93 7.13 -2.99
CA ASN A 80 -20.43 8.49 -2.73
C ASN A 80 -19.96 9.11 -4.06
N ASN A 81 -20.79 9.00 -5.11
CA ASN A 81 -20.44 9.39 -6.48
C ASN A 81 -19.07 8.81 -6.90
N CYS A 82 -18.16 9.63 -7.44
CA CYS A 82 -16.89 9.17 -7.98
C CYS A 82 -15.91 8.60 -6.93
N SER A 83 -16.17 8.78 -5.62
CA SER A 83 -15.40 8.19 -4.53
C SER A 83 -15.98 6.90 -3.94
N THR A 84 -16.98 6.32 -4.62
CA THR A 84 -17.69 5.12 -4.19
C THR A 84 -16.76 3.92 -3.94
N GLY A 85 -15.80 3.66 -4.84
CA GLY A 85 -14.85 2.56 -4.68
C GLY A 85 -13.97 2.70 -3.43
N SER A 86 -13.45 3.90 -3.16
CA SER A 86 -12.66 4.15 -1.95
C SER A 86 -13.52 4.20 -0.68
N SER A 87 -14.80 4.54 -0.80
CA SER A 87 -15.76 4.42 0.31
C SER A 87 -16.00 2.96 0.69
N ALA A 88 -16.14 2.08 -0.32
CA ALA A 88 -16.22 0.64 -0.09
C ALA A 88 -14.95 0.11 0.57
N LEU A 89 -13.77 0.55 0.10
CA LEU A 89 -12.48 0.18 0.67
C LEU A 89 -12.32 0.65 2.14
N LEU A 90 -12.73 1.88 2.45
CA LEU A 90 -12.67 2.43 3.81
C LEU A 90 -13.58 1.65 4.77
N LEU A 91 -14.82 1.37 4.38
CA LEU A 91 -15.73 0.59 5.22
C LEU A 91 -15.21 -0.84 5.40
N ALA A 92 -14.70 -1.48 4.34
CA ALA A 92 -14.09 -2.80 4.43
C ALA A 92 -12.89 -2.83 5.40
N LYS A 93 -12.04 -1.80 5.37
CA LYS A 93 -10.94 -1.62 6.33
C LYS A 93 -11.46 -1.51 7.77
N GLN A 94 -12.46 -0.66 8.02
CA GLN A 94 -13.06 -0.47 9.35
C GLN A 94 -13.68 -1.78 9.90
N LEU A 95 -14.29 -2.59 9.04
CA LEU A 95 -14.86 -3.89 9.42
C LEU A 95 -13.79 -4.87 9.96
N ILE A 96 -12.55 -4.78 9.47
CA ILE A 96 -11.42 -5.56 10.00
C ILE A 96 -10.86 -4.91 11.27
N GLU A 97 -10.73 -3.58 11.31
CA GLU A 97 -10.22 -2.86 12.49
C GLU A 97 -11.08 -3.06 13.74
N ASN A 98 -12.38 -3.27 13.56
CA ASN A 98 -13.32 -3.60 14.62
C ASN A 98 -13.11 -5.00 15.24
N GLY A 99 -12.15 -5.79 14.73
CA GLY A 99 -11.67 -7.03 15.33
C GLY A 99 -12.59 -8.25 15.18
N LYS A 100 -13.75 -8.10 14.53
CA LYS A 100 -14.72 -9.19 14.30
C LYS A 100 -14.56 -9.91 12.97
N ASN A 101 -13.81 -9.35 12.03
CA ASN A 101 -13.60 -9.91 10.70
C ASN A 101 -12.11 -10.03 10.40
N ASP A 102 -11.69 -11.18 9.89
CA ASP A 102 -10.29 -11.46 9.52
C ASP A 102 -10.06 -11.43 8.00
N CYS A 103 -11.12 -11.55 7.18
CA CYS A 103 -11.09 -11.42 5.72
C CYS A 103 -12.38 -10.74 5.19
N VAL A 104 -12.25 -9.66 4.41
CA VAL A 104 -13.36 -8.84 3.88
C VAL A 104 -13.13 -8.51 2.40
N LEU A 105 -14.18 -8.54 1.60
CA LEU A 105 -14.16 -8.14 0.19
C LEU A 105 -14.62 -6.69 0.03
N ALA A 106 -13.83 -5.87 -0.67
CA ALA A 106 -14.31 -4.61 -1.24
C ALA A 106 -14.47 -4.80 -2.77
N LEU A 107 -15.67 -4.57 -3.29
CA LEU A 107 -16.00 -4.65 -4.71
C LEU A 107 -16.53 -3.30 -5.17
N GLY A 108 -16.15 -2.85 -6.35
CA GLY A 108 -16.73 -1.70 -7.01
C GLY A 108 -16.93 -1.97 -8.48
N PHE A 109 -18.06 -1.54 -9.02
CA PHE A 109 -18.40 -1.73 -10.43
C PHE A 109 -19.26 -0.57 -10.93
N GLU A 110 -19.22 -0.34 -12.23
CA GLU A 110 -20.13 0.60 -12.88
C GLU A 110 -20.45 0.13 -14.30
N LYS A 111 -21.73 0.23 -14.67
CA LYS A 111 -22.19 0.16 -16.05
C LYS A 111 -22.78 1.52 -16.41
N MET A 112 -22.13 2.21 -17.33
CA MET A 112 -22.41 3.60 -17.66
C MET A 112 -23.06 3.73 -19.03
N GLU A 113 -23.46 4.94 -19.36
CA GLU A 113 -23.92 5.31 -20.70
C GLU A 113 -22.83 6.03 -21.48
N ARG A 114 -22.96 6.02 -22.82
CA ARG A 114 -22.08 6.80 -23.69
C ARG A 114 -22.44 8.29 -23.55
N GLY A 115 -21.41 9.12 -23.44
CA GLY A 115 -21.57 10.57 -23.36
C GLY A 115 -21.32 11.10 -21.95
N SER A 116 -21.71 12.35 -21.71
CA SER A 116 -21.56 12.99 -20.41
C SER A 116 -22.57 12.43 -19.40
N LEU A 117 -22.22 12.51 -18.11
CA LEU A 117 -23.12 12.14 -17.03
C LEU A 117 -24.38 13.02 -17.03
N THR A 118 -25.54 12.39 -16.84
CA THR A 118 -26.83 13.07 -16.72
C THR A 118 -27.51 12.70 -15.40
N SER A 119 -28.36 13.59 -14.89
CA SER A 119 -29.24 13.23 -13.77
C SER A 119 -30.24 12.16 -14.23
N LYS A 120 -30.51 11.18 -13.36
CA LYS A 120 -31.52 10.14 -13.59
C LYS A 120 -32.82 10.43 -12.83
N TYR A 121 -32.76 11.19 -11.74
CA TYR A 121 -33.89 11.55 -10.92
C TYR A 121 -34.15 13.05 -11.04
N MET A 122 -35.37 13.42 -11.42
CA MET A 122 -35.80 14.82 -11.64
C MET A 122 -36.98 15.21 -10.74
N ASP A 123 -37.42 14.31 -9.86
CA ASP A 123 -38.60 14.43 -8.99
C ASP A 123 -38.24 14.78 -7.52
N ARG A 124 -36.97 15.11 -7.26
CA ARG A 124 -36.42 15.36 -5.92
C ARG A 124 -35.20 16.27 -5.98
N THR A 125 -34.77 16.78 -4.82
CA THR A 125 -33.56 17.60 -4.69
C THR A 125 -32.34 16.88 -5.27
N ASN A 126 -31.61 17.58 -6.15
CA ASN A 126 -30.39 17.04 -6.74
C ASN A 126 -29.21 17.24 -5.76
N PRO A 127 -28.45 16.18 -5.39
CA PRO A 127 -27.34 16.30 -4.44
C PRO A 127 -26.23 17.28 -4.84
N ILE A 128 -26.07 17.58 -6.13
CA ILE A 128 -25.07 18.55 -6.61
C ILE A 128 -25.65 19.96 -6.85
N GLU A 129 -26.94 20.18 -6.59
CA GLU A 129 -27.62 21.48 -6.81
C GLU A 129 -26.88 22.64 -6.13
N LYS A 130 -26.54 22.50 -4.85
CA LYS A 130 -25.83 23.55 -4.11
C LYS A 130 -24.44 23.86 -4.68
N LEU A 131 -23.75 22.86 -5.24
CA LEU A 131 -22.46 23.08 -5.90
C LEU A 131 -22.63 23.86 -7.21
N VAL A 132 -23.70 23.58 -7.96
CA VAL A 132 -24.04 24.32 -9.18
C VAL A 132 -24.43 25.76 -8.86
N ILE A 133 -25.22 25.98 -7.79
CA ILE A 133 -25.54 27.34 -7.31
C ILE A 133 -24.26 28.09 -6.92
N ALA A 134 -23.39 27.48 -6.11
CA ALA A 134 -22.11 28.09 -5.72
C ALA A 134 -21.23 28.41 -6.93
N MET A 135 -21.21 27.54 -7.96
CA MET A 135 -20.51 27.80 -9.22
C MET A 135 -21.13 28.98 -9.98
N SER A 136 -22.46 29.10 -9.99
CA SER A 136 -23.17 30.22 -10.66
C SER A 136 -22.89 31.58 -10.03
N GLU A 137 -22.47 31.62 -8.76
CA GLU A 137 -22.07 32.86 -8.08
C GLU A 137 -20.65 33.33 -8.46
N VAL A 138 -19.84 32.45 -9.06
CA VAL A 138 -18.44 32.75 -9.44
C VAL A 138 -18.21 32.82 -10.94
N THR A 139 -19.04 32.14 -11.73
CA THR A 139 -18.92 32.02 -13.19
C THR A 139 -20.28 31.78 -13.84
N ASP A 140 -20.44 32.21 -15.09
CA ASP A 140 -21.65 31.92 -15.87
C ASP A 140 -21.79 30.43 -16.19
N ILE A 141 -23.02 29.92 -16.14
CA ILE A 141 -23.34 28.56 -16.57
C ILE A 141 -23.51 28.52 -18.08
N THR A 142 -22.76 27.65 -18.75
CA THR A 142 -22.80 27.47 -20.22
C THR A 142 -23.51 26.17 -20.61
N GLY A 143 -23.60 25.90 -21.91
CA GLY A 143 -24.11 24.63 -22.45
C GLY A 143 -23.14 23.43 -22.32
N ALA A 144 -21.93 23.65 -21.79
CA ALA A 144 -20.98 22.56 -21.56
C ALA A 144 -21.44 21.61 -20.44
N PRO A 145 -20.96 20.36 -20.37
CA PRO A 145 -21.30 19.46 -19.26
C PRO A 145 -20.92 20.05 -17.90
N ILE A 146 -21.83 20.00 -16.91
CA ILE A 146 -21.65 20.62 -15.58
C ILE A 146 -20.35 20.19 -14.89
N ALA A 147 -19.96 18.92 -14.98
CA ALA A 147 -18.70 18.45 -14.40
C ALA A 147 -17.49 19.17 -15.02
N ALA A 148 -17.47 19.33 -16.35
CA ALA A 148 -16.39 20.05 -17.03
C ALA A 148 -16.37 21.54 -16.65
N GLN A 149 -17.53 22.14 -16.42
CA GLN A 149 -17.62 23.52 -15.92
C GLN A 149 -17.01 23.65 -14.53
N LEU A 150 -17.44 22.81 -13.57
CA LEU A 150 -16.95 22.82 -12.19
C LEU A 150 -15.42 22.75 -12.11
N PHE A 151 -14.82 21.74 -12.76
CA PHE A 151 -13.37 21.54 -12.70
C PHE A 151 -12.59 22.49 -13.62
N GLY A 152 -13.14 22.86 -14.78
CA GLY A 152 -12.51 23.83 -15.68
C GLY A 152 -12.41 25.21 -15.04
N ASN A 153 -13.47 25.65 -14.35
CA ASN A 153 -13.49 26.90 -13.61
C ASN A 153 -12.49 26.91 -12.45
N ALA A 154 -12.27 25.77 -11.77
CA ALA A 154 -11.21 25.63 -10.77
C ALA A 154 -9.82 25.81 -11.38
N GLY A 155 -9.59 25.29 -12.59
CA GLY A 155 -8.36 25.53 -13.35
C GLY A 155 -8.18 27.01 -13.71
N VAL A 156 -9.24 27.68 -14.16
CA VAL A 156 -9.23 29.12 -14.47
C VAL A 156 -8.93 29.96 -13.22
N GLU A 157 -9.51 29.63 -12.07
CA GLU A 157 -9.18 30.29 -10.81
C GLU A 157 -7.69 30.15 -10.47
N HIS A 158 -7.14 28.93 -10.59
CA HIS A 158 -5.72 28.70 -10.34
C HIS A 158 -4.83 29.53 -11.30
N MET A 159 -5.21 29.67 -12.57
CA MET A 159 -4.52 30.54 -13.52
C MET A 159 -4.54 32.00 -13.08
N LYS A 160 -5.73 32.53 -12.73
CA LYS A 160 -5.90 33.92 -12.30
C LYS A 160 -5.10 34.23 -11.03
N LYS A 161 -5.05 33.28 -10.09
CA LYS A 161 -4.44 33.47 -8.78
C LYS A 161 -2.93 33.24 -8.75
N TYR A 162 -2.44 32.27 -9.53
CA TYR A 162 -1.07 31.77 -9.40
C TYR A 162 -0.27 31.78 -10.71
N GLY A 163 -0.86 32.20 -11.83
CA GLY A 163 -0.14 32.34 -13.10
C GLY A 163 0.12 31.02 -13.85
N SER A 164 -0.54 29.92 -13.47
CA SER A 164 -0.51 28.71 -14.29
C SER A 164 -1.07 29.00 -15.70
N LYS A 165 -0.64 28.21 -16.68
CA LYS A 165 -0.98 28.39 -18.11
C LYS A 165 -1.79 27.20 -18.62
N PRO A 166 -2.60 27.35 -19.70
CA PRO A 166 -3.28 26.25 -20.37
C PRO A 166 -2.36 25.07 -20.71
N GLU A 167 -1.11 25.38 -21.07
CA GLU A 167 -0.04 24.41 -21.35
C GLU A 167 0.19 23.41 -20.20
N HIS A 168 0.08 23.85 -18.93
CA HIS A 168 0.34 23.00 -17.77
C HIS A 168 -0.75 21.92 -17.62
N PHE A 169 -2.01 22.29 -17.87
CA PHE A 169 -3.12 21.34 -17.88
C PHE A 169 -3.00 20.35 -19.05
N ALA A 170 -2.60 20.82 -20.23
CA ALA A 170 -2.35 19.95 -21.38
C ALA A 170 -1.17 18.98 -21.14
N LYS A 171 -0.09 19.44 -20.49
CA LYS A 171 1.06 18.59 -20.10
C LYS A 171 0.65 17.45 -19.15
N ILE A 172 -0.28 17.70 -18.23
CA ILE A 172 -0.82 16.66 -17.34
C ILE A 172 -1.53 15.58 -18.15
N ALA A 173 -2.43 15.96 -19.06
CA ALA A 173 -3.13 15.00 -19.91
C ALA A 173 -2.16 14.23 -20.83
N TYR A 174 -1.20 14.92 -21.44
CA TYR A 174 -0.12 14.29 -22.22
C TYR A 174 0.60 13.21 -21.41
N LYS A 175 1.01 13.53 -20.17
CA LYS A 175 1.66 12.59 -19.25
C LYS A 175 0.77 11.38 -18.95
N ASN A 176 -0.52 11.59 -18.66
CA ASN A 176 -1.46 10.50 -18.39
C ASN A 176 -1.66 9.58 -19.60
N HIS A 177 -1.84 10.13 -20.81
CA HIS A 177 -1.93 9.33 -22.03
C HIS A 177 -0.63 8.54 -22.29
N LYS A 178 0.54 9.17 -22.10
CA LYS A 178 1.83 8.49 -22.24
C LYS A 178 1.97 7.31 -21.27
N HIS A 179 1.60 7.49 -20.01
CA HIS A 179 1.61 6.41 -19.01
C HIS A 179 0.65 5.26 -19.39
N SER A 180 -0.50 5.59 -19.97
CA SER A 180 -1.55 4.62 -20.32
C SER A 180 -1.12 3.57 -21.35
N THR A 181 -0.15 3.89 -22.21
CA THR A 181 0.42 2.96 -23.22
C THR A 181 1.01 1.70 -22.61
N ASN A 182 1.39 1.76 -21.32
CA ASN A 182 1.94 0.65 -20.56
C ASN A 182 0.88 -0.10 -19.73
N ASN A 183 -0.40 0.31 -19.80
CA ASN A 183 -1.48 -0.25 -19.01
C ASN A 183 -2.47 -1.06 -19.86
N PRO A 184 -2.47 -2.41 -19.78
CA PRO A 184 -3.41 -3.23 -20.54
C PRO A 184 -4.87 -3.06 -20.10
N TYR A 185 -5.10 -2.56 -18.88
CA TYR A 185 -6.44 -2.31 -18.32
C TYR A 185 -7.03 -0.96 -18.76
N SER A 186 -6.25 -0.11 -19.42
CA SER A 186 -6.68 1.23 -19.82
C SER A 186 -7.61 1.19 -21.04
N GLN A 187 -8.67 2.00 -21.03
CA GLN A 187 -9.57 2.18 -22.17
C GLN A 187 -8.83 2.75 -23.38
N PHE A 188 -8.01 3.77 -23.16
CA PHE A 188 -7.14 4.35 -24.18
C PHE A 188 -5.68 3.97 -23.90
N GLN A 189 -4.96 3.53 -24.93
CA GLN A 189 -3.55 3.14 -24.87
C GLN A 189 -2.75 3.82 -25.99
N ASP A 190 -3.33 4.85 -26.61
CA ASP A 190 -2.71 5.62 -27.68
C ASP A 190 -1.80 6.70 -27.08
N GLU A 191 -0.63 6.89 -27.68
CA GLU A 191 0.23 8.03 -27.35
C GLU A 191 -0.20 9.26 -28.16
N TYR A 192 -0.35 10.39 -27.48
CA TYR A 192 -0.67 11.68 -28.11
C TYR A 192 0.51 12.64 -27.94
N SER A 193 0.77 13.47 -28.93
CA SER A 193 1.67 14.61 -28.76
C SER A 193 0.99 15.72 -27.93
N LEU A 194 1.79 16.56 -27.28
CA LEU A 194 1.27 17.71 -26.52
C LEU A 194 0.40 18.63 -27.40
N ASP A 195 0.80 18.84 -28.65
CA ASP A 195 0.03 19.62 -29.61
C ASP A 195 -1.31 18.99 -29.98
N GLN A 196 -1.38 17.65 -30.09
CA GLN A 196 -2.66 16.95 -30.30
C GLN A 196 -3.60 17.14 -29.11
N VAL A 197 -3.08 17.08 -27.87
CA VAL A 197 -3.87 17.35 -26.66
C VAL A 197 -4.44 18.77 -26.68
N LYS A 198 -3.59 19.77 -26.98
CA LYS A 198 -3.97 21.19 -27.03
C LYS A 198 -4.97 21.52 -28.14
N LYS A 199 -4.85 20.86 -29.30
CA LYS A 199 -5.72 21.10 -30.48
C LYS A 199 -6.97 20.22 -30.50
N SER A 200 -7.12 19.28 -29.56
CA SER A 200 -8.34 18.48 -29.45
C SER A 200 -9.55 19.37 -29.10
N PRO A 201 -10.79 18.97 -29.47
CA PRO A 201 -11.97 19.83 -29.33
C PRO A 201 -12.10 20.43 -27.92
N GLN A 202 -12.34 21.74 -27.83
CA GLN A 202 -12.57 22.40 -26.56
C GLN A 202 -13.88 21.89 -25.93
N VAL A 203 -13.85 21.67 -24.62
CA VAL A 203 -15.02 21.26 -23.83
C VAL A 203 -15.52 22.42 -22.97
N HIS A 204 -14.62 23.00 -22.17
CA HIS A 204 -14.92 24.17 -21.34
C HIS A 204 -13.62 24.87 -20.94
N GLU A 205 -13.49 26.16 -21.22
CA GLU A 205 -12.33 26.98 -20.83
C GLU A 205 -10.98 26.33 -21.22
N VAL A 206 -10.14 26.01 -20.22
CA VAL A 206 -8.81 25.40 -20.38
C VAL A 206 -8.86 23.93 -20.79
N LEU A 207 -10.03 23.29 -20.71
CA LEU A 207 -10.20 21.86 -20.92
C LEU A 207 -10.54 21.54 -22.37
N THR A 208 -9.73 20.68 -22.96
CA THR A 208 -9.99 20.02 -24.24
C THR A 208 -10.43 18.58 -24.01
N LYS A 209 -10.97 17.93 -25.05
CA LYS A 209 -11.51 16.57 -24.97
C LYS A 209 -10.48 15.56 -24.43
N LEU A 210 -9.22 15.66 -24.82
CA LEU A 210 -8.16 14.76 -24.34
C LEU A 210 -7.70 15.05 -22.91
N GLN A 211 -8.20 16.12 -22.29
CA GLN A 211 -7.99 16.48 -20.89
C GLN A 211 -9.15 16.05 -19.97
N CYS A 212 -10.16 15.37 -20.51
CA CYS A 212 -11.36 14.93 -19.79
C CYS A 212 -11.40 13.39 -19.75
N CYS A 213 -11.71 12.78 -18.61
CA CYS A 213 -11.91 11.34 -18.53
C CYS A 213 -13.12 10.89 -19.37
N PRO A 214 -13.04 9.73 -20.06
CA PRO A 214 -14.21 9.15 -20.70
C PRO A 214 -15.12 8.44 -19.67
N THR A 215 -16.40 8.26 -20.03
CA THR A 215 -17.23 7.27 -19.35
C THR A 215 -16.78 5.87 -19.74
N SER A 216 -16.87 4.94 -18.78
CA SER A 216 -16.35 3.58 -18.93
C SER A 216 -17.16 2.59 -18.12
N ASP A 217 -17.30 1.38 -18.66
CA ASP A 217 -17.78 0.21 -17.93
C ASP A 217 -16.57 -0.51 -17.30
N GLY A 218 -16.75 -1.04 -16.10
CA GLY A 218 -15.73 -1.88 -15.48
C GLY A 218 -15.95 -2.16 -14.00
N ALA A 219 -15.16 -3.10 -13.48
CA ALA A 219 -15.14 -3.47 -12.06
C ALA A 219 -13.72 -3.62 -11.52
N ALA A 220 -13.56 -3.39 -10.22
CA ALA A 220 -12.35 -3.63 -9.46
C ALA A 220 -12.69 -4.16 -8.06
N ALA A 221 -11.86 -5.03 -7.54
CA ALA A 221 -12.04 -5.68 -6.25
C ALA A 221 -10.71 -5.80 -5.49
N CYS A 222 -10.79 -5.69 -4.17
CA CYS A 222 -9.68 -5.92 -3.25
C CYS A 222 -10.11 -6.89 -2.14
N ILE A 223 -9.24 -7.84 -1.81
CA ILE A 223 -9.39 -8.68 -0.62
C ILE A 223 -8.56 -8.08 0.49
N LEU A 224 -9.21 -7.72 1.60
CA LEU A 224 -8.57 -7.18 2.78
C LEU A 224 -8.52 -8.24 3.87
N ALA A 225 -7.44 -8.26 4.62
CA ALA A 225 -7.22 -9.23 5.68
C ALA A 225 -6.55 -8.62 6.92
N SER A 226 -6.79 -9.25 8.06
CA SER A 226 -6.06 -8.98 9.31
C SER A 226 -4.63 -9.51 9.24
N GLU A 227 -3.77 -9.04 10.15
CA GLU A 227 -2.43 -9.62 10.31
C GLU A 227 -2.48 -11.12 10.60
N ASP A 228 -3.34 -11.55 11.52
CA ASP A 228 -3.45 -12.96 11.90
C ASP A 228 -3.85 -13.83 10.72
N PHE A 229 -4.76 -13.35 9.86
CA PHE A 229 -5.13 -14.04 8.64
C PHE A 229 -3.94 -14.12 7.68
N VAL A 230 -3.22 -13.01 7.47
CA VAL A 230 -2.02 -12.98 6.61
C VAL A 230 -0.99 -14.01 7.08
N ARG A 231 -0.73 -14.11 8.38
CA ARG A 231 0.20 -15.09 8.96
C ARG A 231 -0.31 -16.52 8.83
N ARG A 232 -1.59 -16.75 9.12
CA ARG A 232 -2.24 -18.07 9.03
C ARG A 232 -2.17 -18.65 7.61
N TYR A 233 -2.30 -17.79 6.60
CA TYR A 233 -2.31 -18.17 5.18
C TYR A 233 -0.95 -18.00 4.47
N GLY A 234 0.10 -17.54 5.18
CA GLY A 234 1.44 -17.36 4.59
C GLY A 234 1.51 -16.29 3.48
N LEU A 235 0.73 -15.22 3.62
CA LEU A 235 0.54 -14.18 2.60
C LEU A 235 1.45 -12.95 2.79
N GLU A 236 2.45 -13.02 3.66
CA GLU A 236 3.32 -11.88 3.99
C GLU A 236 4.01 -11.28 2.78
N LYS A 237 4.34 -12.13 1.80
CA LYS A 237 5.00 -11.70 0.57
C LYS A 237 4.14 -10.81 -0.31
N GLN A 238 2.83 -10.76 -0.17
CA GLN A 238 1.97 -9.95 -1.03
C GLN A 238 1.12 -8.94 -0.26
N ALA A 239 1.06 -9.07 1.06
CA ALA A 239 0.31 -8.18 1.92
C ALA A 239 0.83 -6.74 1.85
N VAL A 240 -0.01 -5.84 1.34
CA VAL A 240 0.20 -4.39 1.32
C VAL A 240 -0.58 -3.78 2.48
N GLU A 241 0.12 -3.20 3.45
CA GLU A 241 -0.49 -2.55 4.61
C GLU A 241 -1.16 -1.23 4.19
N ILE A 242 -2.41 -1.03 4.61
CA ILE A 242 -3.06 0.29 4.59
C ILE A 242 -2.62 1.02 5.87
N VAL A 243 -1.59 1.86 5.75
CA VAL A 243 -0.95 2.56 6.89
C VAL A 243 -1.93 3.53 7.54
N GLY A 244 -2.74 4.20 6.73
CA GLY A 244 -3.77 5.11 7.16
C GLY A 244 -4.73 5.37 6.01
N MET A 245 -5.98 5.70 6.33
CA MET A 245 -7.01 6.05 5.37
C MET A 245 -7.99 7.01 6.01
N GLU A 246 -8.21 8.17 5.40
CA GLU A 246 -9.06 9.23 5.93
C GLU A 246 -10.08 9.67 4.89
N MET A 247 -11.29 9.96 5.36
CA MET A 247 -12.35 10.57 4.57
C MET A 247 -12.61 11.99 5.07
N SER A 248 -12.88 12.91 4.14
CA SER A 248 -13.49 14.21 4.45
C SER A 248 -14.67 14.46 3.53
N THR A 249 -15.72 15.02 4.08
CA THR A 249 -16.83 15.61 3.33
C THR A 249 -16.62 17.12 3.19
N ASP A 250 -17.54 17.80 2.50
CA ASP A 250 -17.56 19.26 2.33
C ASP A 250 -17.39 20.02 3.65
N LEU A 251 -16.69 21.15 3.55
CA LEU A 251 -16.51 22.13 4.62
C LEU A 251 -17.29 23.41 4.26
N PRO A 252 -17.54 24.32 5.22
CA PRO A 252 -18.19 25.60 4.91
C PRO A 252 -17.51 26.39 3.78
N SER A 253 -16.20 26.22 3.59
CA SER A 253 -15.44 26.85 2.50
C SER A 253 -15.91 26.43 1.09
N THR A 254 -16.54 25.26 0.94
CA THR A 254 -17.17 24.83 -0.32
C THR A 254 -18.22 25.83 -0.80
N PHE A 255 -19.02 26.39 0.11
CA PHE A 255 -20.19 27.21 -0.24
C PHE A 255 -20.03 28.69 0.10
N ASN A 256 -19.11 29.06 0.99
CA ASN A 256 -19.05 30.42 1.55
C ASN A 256 -17.89 31.28 1.00
N GLU A 257 -16.86 30.67 0.39
CA GLU A 257 -15.64 31.39 -0.02
C GLU A 257 -15.63 31.84 -1.48
N LYS A 258 -16.68 31.53 -2.26
CA LYS A 258 -16.79 31.88 -3.69
C LYS A 258 -15.53 31.52 -4.48
N SER A 259 -15.07 30.27 -4.32
CA SER A 259 -13.88 29.73 -4.98
C SER A 259 -14.23 28.44 -5.70
N ALA A 260 -14.01 28.40 -7.01
CA ALA A 260 -14.21 27.23 -7.85
C ALA A 260 -13.32 26.05 -7.44
N MET A 261 -12.08 26.32 -7.00
CA MET A 261 -11.18 25.30 -6.44
C MET A 261 -11.78 24.65 -5.18
N LYS A 262 -12.40 25.44 -4.30
CA LYS A 262 -13.04 24.94 -3.07
C LYS A 262 -14.32 24.18 -3.37
N ILE A 263 -15.12 24.66 -4.34
CA ILE A 263 -16.36 24.00 -4.80
C ILE A 263 -16.07 22.57 -5.28
N VAL A 264 -14.93 22.34 -5.93
CA VAL A 264 -14.53 20.99 -6.37
C VAL A 264 -13.76 20.17 -5.33
N GLY A 265 -13.70 20.65 -4.09
CA GLY A 265 -13.22 19.88 -2.94
C GLY A 265 -11.75 20.04 -2.59
N TYR A 266 -11.06 21.10 -3.03
CA TYR A 266 -9.65 21.36 -2.65
C TYR A 266 -9.43 21.28 -1.13
N ASP A 267 -10.32 21.90 -0.34
CA ASP A 267 -10.22 21.90 1.11
C ASP A 267 -10.59 20.56 1.75
N MET A 268 -11.48 19.79 1.12
CA MET A 268 -11.77 18.43 1.55
C MET A 268 -10.51 17.57 1.41
N THR A 269 -9.86 17.64 0.25
CA THR A 269 -8.61 16.90 -0.03
C THR A 269 -7.53 17.31 0.96
N ARG A 270 -7.34 18.63 1.17
CA ARG A 270 -6.37 19.14 2.13
C ARG A 270 -6.64 18.66 3.55
N ASN A 271 -7.90 18.73 4.01
CA ASN A 271 -8.29 18.27 5.34
C ASN A 271 -8.04 16.77 5.53
N ALA A 272 -8.40 15.95 4.55
CA ALA A 272 -8.19 14.51 4.62
C ALA A 272 -6.69 14.15 4.58
N ALA A 273 -5.90 14.80 3.71
CA ALA A 273 -4.46 14.62 3.64
C ALA A 273 -3.76 15.03 4.93
N GLN A 274 -4.12 16.20 5.50
CA GLN A 274 -3.56 16.66 6.78
C GLN A 274 -3.85 15.68 7.91
N LYS A 275 -5.09 15.18 8.03
CA LYS A 275 -5.44 14.14 9.01
C LYS A 275 -4.63 12.86 8.81
N LEU A 276 -4.46 12.44 7.56
CA LEU A 276 -3.73 11.21 7.22
C LEU A 276 -2.25 11.32 7.60
N PHE A 277 -1.58 12.40 7.20
CA PHE A 277 -0.17 12.61 7.53
C PHE A 277 0.05 12.93 9.01
N ALA A 278 -0.90 13.57 9.71
CA ALA A 278 -0.81 13.79 11.15
C ALA A 278 -0.94 12.50 11.98
N LYS A 279 -1.67 11.50 11.49
CA LYS A 279 -1.85 10.19 12.15
C LYS A 279 -0.79 9.16 11.77
N THR A 280 0.10 9.49 10.85
CA THR A 280 1.16 8.59 10.39
C THR A 280 2.53 9.24 10.61
N ASN A 281 3.60 8.44 10.55
CA ASN A 281 4.97 8.95 10.68
C ASN A 281 5.55 9.39 9.33
N TYR A 282 4.69 9.75 8.37
CA TYR A 282 5.07 10.07 7.01
C TYR A 282 4.70 11.51 6.67
N LYS A 283 5.39 12.05 5.67
CA LYS A 283 5.15 13.36 5.06
C LYS A 283 4.84 13.18 3.58
N PRO A 284 4.21 14.17 2.92
CA PRO A 284 3.98 14.12 1.46
C PRO A 284 5.27 13.91 0.65
N GLN A 285 6.43 14.32 1.18
CA GLN A 285 7.73 14.15 0.52
C GLN A 285 8.28 12.72 0.59
N ASP A 286 7.73 11.86 1.44
CA ASP A 286 8.15 10.46 1.56
C ASP A 286 7.44 9.54 0.55
N VAL A 287 6.47 10.06 -0.20
CA VAL A 287 5.66 9.31 -1.17
C VAL A 287 6.43 9.13 -2.47
N ASP A 288 6.47 7.91 -3.00
CA ASP A 288 7.16 7.60 -4.27
C ASP A 288 6.19 7.57 -5.46
N VAL A 289 4.99 7.03 -5.24
CA VAL A 289 4.00 6.77 -6.28
C VAL A 289 2.61 7.21 -5.83
N VAL A 290 1.87 7.86 -6.73
CA VAL A 290 0.55 8.43 -6.44
C VAL A 290 -0.45 7.95 -7.47
N GLU A 291 -1.64 7.54 -7.03
CA GLU A 291 -2.83 7.42 -7.88
C GLU A 291 -3.89 8.39 -7.35
N LEU A 292 -4.15 9.45 -8.10
CA LEU A 292 -5.06 10.52 -7.73
C LEU A 292 -6.22 10.66 -8.71
N HIS A 293 -7.21 11.43 -8.31
CA HIS A 293 -8.46 11.61 -9.04
C HIS A 293 -8.37 12.65 -10.16
N ASP A 294 -7.75 12.29 -11.29
CA ASP A 294 -7.64 13.13 -12.48
C ASP A 294 -8.87 13.03 -13.41
N CYS A 295 -10.09 13.25 -12.89
CA CYS A 295 -11.29 13.29 -13.75
C CYS A 295 -11.16 14.33 -14.88
N PHE A 296 -10.46 15.44 -14.59
CA PHE A 296 -9.99 16.43 -15.54
C PHE A 296 -8.56 16.84 -15.17
N SER A 297 -7.76 17.28 -16.15
CA SER A 297 -6.39 17.76 -15.92
C SER A 297 -6.32 18.90 -14.89
N ALA A 298 -7.34 19.75 -14.85
CA ALA A 298 -7.48 20.82 -13.86
C ALA A 298 -7.57 20.28 -12.42
N ASN A 299 -8.28 19.17 -12.19
CA ASN A 299 -8.39 18.59 -10.86
C ASN A 299 -7.07 17.97 -10.40
N GLU A 300 -6.33 17.32 -11.31
CA GLU A 300 -5.00 16.80 -10.98
C GLU A 300 -4.04 17.93 -10.56
N LEU A 301 -4.02 19.05 -11.29
CA LEU A 301 -3.15 20.18 -11.00
C LEU A 301 -3.37 20.72 -9.58
N ILE A 302 -4.61 21.06 -9.22
CA ILE A 302 -4.92 21.62 -7.89
C ILE A 302 -4.74 20.58 -6.77
N THR A 303 -4.88 19.29 -7.10
CA THR A 303 -4.71 18.20 -6.13
C THR A 303 -3.26 18.05 -5.68
N TYR A 304 -2.27 18.38 -6.51
CA TYR A 304 -0.86 18.34 -6.08
C TYR A 304 -0.61 19.19 -4.83
N GLU A 305 -1.20 20.38 -4.79
CA GLU A 305 -1.09 21.32 -3.69
C GLU A 305 -1.92 20.88 -2.50
N ALA A 306 -3.15 20.42 -2.74
CA ALA A 306 -4.05 19.96 -1.69
C ALA A 306 -3.50 18.73 -0.95
N LEU A 307 -2.79 17.83 -1.64
CA LEU A 307 -2.08 16.69 -1.02
C LEU A 307 -0.74 17.08 -0.37
N GLY A 308 -0.26 18.31 -0.57
CA GLY A 308 1.01 18.79 -0.04
C GLY A 308 2.25 18.30 -0.80
N LEU A 309 2.11 17.81 -2.04
CA LEU A 309 3.23 17.36 -2.87
C LEU A 309 4.10 18.56 -3.32
N CYS A 310 3.49 19.72 -3.44
CA CYS A 310 4.12 21.02 -3.59
C CYS A 310 3.39 22.08 -2.74
N GLU A 311 4.00 23.25 -2.60
CA GLU A 311 3.37 24.38 -1.93
C GLU A 311 2.17 24.93 -2.73
N PRO A 312 1.19 25.60 -2.07
CA PRO A 312 0.10 26.27 -2.76
C PRO A 312 0.58 27.27 -3.81
N GLY A 313 -0.03 27.23 -4.99
CA GLY A 313 0.35 28.00 -6.17
C GLY A 313 1.55 27.47 -6.95
N LYS A 314 2.19 26.37 -6.52
CA LYS A 314 3.41 25.80 -7.14
C LYS A 314 3.17 24.54 -7.98
N ALA A 315 1.92 24.10 -8.14
CA ALA A 315 1.60 22.89 -8.92
C ALA A 315 2.09 22.97 -10.36
N HIS A 316 2.02 24.15 -10.98
CA HIS A 316 2.48 24.33 -12.35
C HIS A 316 4.00 24.18 -12.50
N GLU A 317 4.78 24.60 -11.51
CA GLU A 317 6.24 24.41 -11.52
C GLU A 317 6.61 22.92 -11.40
N LEU A 318 5.84 22.14 -10.62
CA LEU A 318 6.00 20.69 -10.54
C LEU A 318 5.78 20.04 -11.92
N VAL A 319 4.76 20.48 -12.66
CA VAL A 319 4.52 20.02 -14.04
C VAL A 319 5.64 20.46 -14.99
N GLU A 320 6.11 21.70 -14.90
CA GLU A 320 7.20 22.21 -15.75
C GLU A 320 8.50 21.44 -15.58
N LYS A 321 8.81 21.04 -14.34
CA LYS A 321 10.00 20.23 -13.98
C LYS A 321 9.84 18.75 -14.32
N ASN A 322 8.67 18.31 -14.78
CA ASN A 322 8.31 16.89 -14.96
C ASN A 322 8.43 16.08 -13.66
N ASP A 323 8.16 16.71 -12.51
CA ASP A 323 8.22 16.07 -11.19
C ASP A 323 7.00 15.16 -10.89
N ASN A 324 6.12 14.94 -11.88
CA ASN A 324 4.93 14.08 -11.83
C ASN A 324 5.00 12.84 -12.74
N THR A 325 6.17 12.48 -13.27
CA THR A 325 6.37 11.34 -14.17
C THR A 325 7.65 10.56 -13.83
N TYR A 326 7.93 9.49 -14.57
CA TYR A 326 9.13 8.68 -14.40
C TYR A 326 10.40 9.52 -14.53
N GLY A 327 11.30 9.40 -13.55
CA GLY A 327 12.52 10.21 -13.45
C GLY A 327 12.34 11.55 -12.73
N GLY A 328 11.10 11.97 -12.47
CA GLY A 328 10.78 13.11 -11.62
C GLY A 328 10.71 12.74 -10.14
N LYS A 329 10.34 13.72 -9.30
CA LYS A 329 10.18 13.53 -7.85
C LYS A 329 9.11 12.50 -7.48
N TYR A 330 7.95 12.55 -8.13
CA TYR A 330 6.83 11.62 -7.90
C TYR A 330 6.43 10.97 -9.22
N VAL A 331 6.10 9.68 -9.20
CA VAL A 331 5.37 9.09 -10.33
C VAL A 331 3.87 9.15 -10.05
N ILE A 332 3.19 10.07 -10.73
CA ILE A 332 1.75 10.30 -10.54
C ILE A 332 0.96 9.66 -11.66
N ASN A 333 -0.03 8.85 -11.28
CA ASN A 333 -0.90 8.07 -12.15
C ASN A 333 -0.10 7.20 -13.14
N PRO A 334 0.78 6.29 -12.68
CA PRO A 334 1.54 5.38 -13.56
C PRO A 334 0.63 4.52 -14.44
N SER A 335 -0.63 4.33 -14.03
CA SER A 335 -1.63 3.60 -14.79
C SER A 335 -2.26 4.38 -15.96
N GLY A 336 -1.95 5.67 -16.10
CA GLY A 336 -2.54 6.58 -17.07
C GLY A 336 -3.73 7.38 -16.57
N GLY A 337 -4.08 7.24 -15.29
CA GLY A 337 -5.12 8.04 -14.63
C GLY A 337 -6.52 7.82 -15.20
N LEU A 338 -7.51 8.49 -14.64
CA LEU A 338 -8.90 8.50 -15.13
C LEU A 338 -8.98 9.06 -16.55
N ILE A 339 -8.11 10.03 -16.91
CA ILE A 339 -8.05 10.63 -18.26
C ILE A 339 -7.93 9.56 -19.34
N SER A 340 -7.11 8.52 -19.11
CA SER A 340 -6.82 7.49 -20.13
C SER A 340 -7.44 6.14 -19.80
N LYS A 341 -7.35 5.71 -18.53
CA LYS A 341 -7.93 4.42 -18.09
C LYS A 341 -9.43 4.41 -18.30
N GLY A 342 -10.07 5.55 -18.11
CA GLY A 342 -11.51 5.63 -17.97
C GLY A 342 -11.97 5.64 -16.52
N HIS A 343 -13.24 5.98 -16.35
CA HIS A 343 -13.79 6.34 -15.04
C HIS A 343 -15.14 5.66 -14.74
N PRO A 344 -15.18 4.33 -14.56
CA PRO A 344 -16.31 3.66 -13.92
C PRO A 344 -16.38 4.11 -12.45
N LEU A 345 -17.44 4.83 -12.07
CA LEU A 345 -17.51 5.58 -10.81
C LEU A 345 -17.29 4.67 -9.60
N GLY A 346 -18.06 3.58 -9.48
CA GLY A 346 -17.94 2.59 -8.42
C GLY A 346 -16.58 1.87 -8.34
N ALA A 347 -15.92 1.65 -9.47
CA ALA A 347 -14.69 0.85 -9.53
C ALA A 347 -13.39 1.67 -9.41
N THR A 348 -13.44 2.98 -9.64
CA THR A 348 -12.24 3.82 -9.75
C THR A 348 -11.35 3.77 -8.50
N GLY A 349 -11.92 3.95 -7.31
CA GLY A 349 -11.16 3.92 -6.06
C GLY A 349 -10.46 2.58 -5.80
N LEU A 350 -11.08 1.46 -6.19
CA LEU A 350 -10.46 0.14 -6.05
C LEU A 350 -9.42 -0.12 -7.15
N ALA A 351 -9.61 0.40 -8.36
CA ALA A 351 -8.60 0.33 -9.42
C ALA A 351 -7.33 1.14 -9.08
N GLN A 352 -7.48 2.29 -8.41
CA GLN A 352 -6.35 3.02 -7.84
C GLN A 352 -5.61 2.17 -6.78
N CYS A 353 -6.33 1.57 -5.84
CA CYS A 353 -5.76 0.68 -4.84
C CYS A 353 -5.01 -0.50 -5.47
N ASN A 354 -5.59 -1.13 -6.51
CA ASN A 354 -4.95 -2.22 -7.24
C ASN A 354 -3.61 -1.81 -7.86
N GLU A 355 -3.57 -0.68 -8.57
CA GLU A 355 -2.32 -0.19 -9.16
C GLU A 355 -1.25 0.08 -8.09
N LEU A 356 -1.61 0.77 -7.01
CA LEU A 356 -0.65 1.05 -5.93
C LEU A 356 -0.15 -0.24 -5.26
N CYS A 357 -1.02 -1.23 -5.09
CA CYS A 357 -0.62 -2.54 -4.59
C CYS A 357 0.35 -3.22 -5.55
N TRP A 358 0.08 -3.24 -6.86
CA TRP A 358 1.01 -3.82 -7.85
C TRP A 358 2.35 -3.09 -7.89
N GLN A 359 2.35 -1.77 -7.76
CA GLN A 359 3.57 -0.95 -7.73
C GLN A 359 4.44 -1.32 -6.52
N LEU A 360 3.86 -1.32 -5.32
CA LEU A 360 4.56 -1.70 -4.08
C LEU A 360 5.00 -3.17 -4.09
N ARG A 361 4.24 -4.02 -4.80
CA ARG A 361 4.56 -5.42 -5.05
C ARG A 361 5.54 -5.63 -6.20
N GLY A 362 6.11 -4.61 -6.83
CA GLY A 362 7.05 -4.85 -7.93
C GLY A 362 6.45 -5.64 -9.11
N GLU A 363 5.13 -5.59 -9.26
CA GLU A 363 4.32 -6.41 -10.18
C GLU A 363 3.58 -5.55 -11.21
N ALA A 364 3.89 -4.26 -11.32
CA ALA A 364 3.24 -3.34 -12.25
C ALA A 364 3.78 -3.43 -13.70
N GLY A 365 4.67 -4.38 -13.99
CA GLY A 365 5.21 -4.62 -15.34
C GLY A 365 5.90 -3.40 -15.93
N LYS A 366 5.54 -3.00 -17.16
CA LYS A 366 6.11 -1.81 -17.83
C LYS A 366 5.83 -0.49 -17.11
N ARG A 367 4.87 -0.46 -16.17
CA ARG A 367 4.55 0.72 -15.37
C ARG A 367 5.35 0.82 -14.09
N GLN A 368 6.19 -0.16 -13.79
CA GLN A 368 6.85 -0.27 -12.49
C GLN A 368 7.66 0.99 -12.16
N VAL A 369 7.33 1.60 -11.02
CA VAL A 369 8.12 2.66 -10.39
C VAL A 369 9.29 2.01 -9.65
N PRO A 370 10.55 2.31 -10.00
CA PRO A 370 11.69 1.72 -9.32
C PRO A 370 11.71 2.07 -7.83
N ASN A 371 11.93 1.07 -6.99
CA ASN A 371 12.10 1.23 -5.54
C ASN A 371 10.95 1.90 -4.78
N ALA A 372 9.72 1.88 -5.30
CA ALA A 372 8.55 2.42 -4.60
C ALA A 372 8.33 1.71 -3.25
N ARG A 373 8.24 2.49 -2.17
CA ARG A 373 8.07 2.02 -0.78
C ARG A 373 6.81 2.58 -0.13
N LEU A 374 6.44 3.80 -0.47
CA LEU A 374 5.23 4.46 0.03
C LEU A 374 4.37 4.93 -1.13
N ALA A 375 3.10 4.53 -1.12
CA ALA A 375 2.13 4.90 -2.14
C ALA A 375 0.99 5.73 -1.54
N LEU A 376 0.51 6.73 -2.28
CA LEU A 376 -0.60 7.60 -1.89
C LEU A 376 -1.77 7.45 -2.86
N GLN A 377 -2.95 7.21 -2.33
CA GLN A 377 -4.20 7.25 -3.08
C GLN A 377 -4.98 8.53 -2.77
N HIS A 378 -5.62 9.10 -3.80
CA HIS A 378 -6.62 10.15 -3.67
C HIS A 378 -7.83 9.88 -4.58
N ASN A 379 -9.03 9.85 -4.00
CA ASN A 379 -10.27 9.59 -4.70
C ASN A 379 -11.37 10.52 -4.20
N ILE A 380 -11.93 11.37 -5.07
CA ILE A 380 -12.95 12.36 -4.70
C ILE A 380 -14.22 12.16 -5.53
N GLY A 381 -15.38 12.34 -4.92
CA GLY A 381 -16.67 12.42 -5.59
C GLY A 381 -17.41 13.64 -5.09
N LEU A 382 -17.91 14.48 -6.00
CA LEU A 382 -18.67 15.69 -5.65
C LEU A 382 -20.02 15.33 -5.04
N GLY A 383 -20.59 16.21 -4.21
CA GLY A 383 -21.77 15.95 -3.39
C GLY A 383 -21.54 16.13 -1.89
N GLY A 384 -20.38 15.81 -1.31
CA GLY A 384 -19.36 14.88 -1.76
C GLY A 384 -18.44 14.37 -0.65
N ALA A 385 -17.61 13.40 -1.00
CA ALA A 385 -16.58 12.85 -0.12
C ALA A 385 -15.27 12.63 -0.88
N VAL A 386 -14.15 12.95 -0.22
CA VAL A 386 -12.80 12.54 -0.63
C VAL A 386 -12.30 11.46 0.31
N VAL A 387 -11.57 10.49 -0.22
CA VAL A 387 -10.83 9.49 0.53
C VAL A 387 -9.36 9.54 0.11
N VAL A 388 -8.46 9.61 1.08
CA VAL A 388 -7.01 9.52 0.89
C VAL A 388 -6.45 8.35 1.71
N ALA A 389 -5.44 7.66 1.18
CA ALA A 389 -4.85 6.52 1.87
C ALA A 389 -3.35 6.38 1.58
N LEU A 390 -2.59 5.92 2.58
CA LEU A 390 -1.19 5.55 2.45
C LEU A 390 -1.02 4.03 2.48
N TYR A 391 -0.18 3.51 1.60
CA TYR A 391 0.12 2.09 1.48
C TYR A 391 1.61 1.82 1.51
N ARG A 392 2.01 0.67 2.07
CA ARG A 392 3.37 0.14 1.99
C ARG A 392 3.35 -1.38 2.01
N LEU A 393 4.44 -2.04 1.66
CA LEU A 393 4.56 -3.49 1.92
C LEU A 393 4.48 -3.76 3.43
N GLY A 394 3.59 -4.66 3.84
CA GLY A 394 3.39 -5.01 5.24
C GLY A 394 4.57 -5.78 5.86
N PHE A 395 5.24 -6.58 5.03
CA PHE A 395 6.37 -7.42 5.43
C PHE A 395 7.49 -7.33 4.37
N PRO A 396 8.20 -6.21 4.26
CA PRO A 396 9.20 -6.00 3.20
C PRO A 396 10.30 -7.09 3.20
N ASN A 397 10.65 -7.60 4.38
CA ASN A 397 11.62 -8.68 4.57
C ASN A 397 11.13 -10.05 4.10
N ALA A 398 9.83 -10.23 3.80
CA ALA A 398 9.30 -11.49 3.28
C ALA A 398 9.55 -11.65 1.77
N ARG A 399 9.56 -10.54 1.01
CA ARG A 399 9.79 -10.50 -0.45
C ARG A 399 11.26 -10.57 -0.81
N ASN A 400 12.07 -9.83 -0.08
CA ASN A 400 13.50 -10.03 0.00
C ASN A 400 13.75 -10.77 1.30
N PRO A 401 13.50 -12.10 1.38
CA PRO A 401 14.22 -12.84 2.38
C PRO A 401 15.67 -12.49 2.06
N VAL A 402 16.40 -11.93 3.02
CA VAL A 402 17.84 -11.91 2.91
C VAL A 402 18.19 -13.37 2.65
N LYS A 403 18.39 -13.71 1.37
CA LYS A 403 19.13 -14.88 0.95
C LYS A 403 20.52 -14.50 1.41
N LEU A 404 20.77 -14.72 2.69
CA LEU A 404 22.07 -15.21 3.09
C LEU A 404 22.21 -16.46 2.23
N ASN A 405 22.92 -16.31 1.11
CA ASN A 405 23.49 -17.40 0.37
C ASN A 405 24.39 -18.12 1.37
N LEU A 406 23.81 -19.04 2.14
CA LEU A 406 24.53 -19.88 3.09
C LEU A 406 25.29 -21.01 2.38
N THR A 407 25.30 -21.01 1.04
CA THR A 407 26.10 -21.88 0.19
C THR A 407 27.30 -21.17 -0.46
N SER A 408 27.36 -19.83 -0.46
CA SER A 408 28.67 -19.18 -0.61
C SER A 408 29.35 -19.29 0.73
N ALA A 409 30.51 -19.95 0.78
CA ALA A 409 31.42 -19.84 1.90
C ALA A 409 31.74 -18.35 2.14
N LEU A 410 30.92 -17.67 2.96
CA LEU A 410 31.29 -16.40 3.54
C LEU A 410 32.56 -16.71 4.32
N LYS A 411 33.69 -16.15 3.88
CA LYS A 411 34.96 -16.32 4.55
C LYS A 411 34.76 -15.89 6.00
N ILE A 412 34.80 -16.86 6.91
CA ILE A 412 34.83 -16.59 8.34
C ILE A 412 36.05 -15.72 8.57
N LYS A 413 35.88 -14.54 9.19
CA LYS A 413 36.98 -13.60 9.46
C LYS A 413 38.15 -14.38 10.10
N ASP A 414 39.38 -14.08 9.71
CA ASP A 414 40.52 -14.88 10.17
C ASP A 414 40.71 -14.87 11.68
N THR A 415 40.28 -13.80 12.32
CA THR A 415 40.39 -13.63 13.75
C THR A 415 39.06 -13.20 14.40
N PRO A 416 38.85 -13.54 15.68
CA PRO A 416 37.64 -13.17 16.42
C PRO A 416 37.67 -11.71 16.93
N GLU A 417 38.72 -10.93 16.67
CA GLU A 417 38.82 -9.55 17.17
C GLU A 417 37.76 -8.62 16.56
N GLY A 418 37.21 -7.78 17.43
CA GLY A 418 36.16 -6.80 17.11
C GLY A 418 34.73 -7.32 17.20
N PHE A 419 34.52 -8.64 17.33
CA PHE A 419 33.20 -9.18 17.64
C PHE A 419 32.86 -8.96 19.12
N GLN A 420 31.67 -8.42 19.39
CA GLN A 420 31.19 -8.16 20.74
C GLN A 420 30.96 -9.46 21.53
N VAL A 421 30.67 -10.56 20.84
CA VAL A 421 30.50 -11.90 21.43
C VAL A 421 31.80 -12.51 21.96
N THR A 422 32.96 -12.15 21.40
CA THR A 422 34.25 -12.78 21.70
C THR A 422 34.64 -12.77 23.19
N PRO A 423 34.60 -11.63 23.91
CA PRO A 423 34.91 -11.62 25.34
C PRO A 423 33.94 -12.46 26.17
N LEU A 424 32.65 -12.52 25.79
CA LEU A 424 31.64 -13.30 26.49
C LEU A 424 31.87 -14.80 26.34
N LEU A 425 32.28 -15.25 25.14
CA LEU A 425 32.57 -16.66 24.90
C LEU A 425 33.85 -17.13 25.61
N LYS A 426 34.85 -16.26 25.78
CA LYS A 426 36.01 -16.54 26.63
C LYS A 426 35.63 -16.67 28.10
N LEU A 427 34.78 -15.78 28.61
CA LEU A 427 34.25 -15.88 29.98
C LEU A 427 33.42 -17.15 30.17
N LEU A 428 32.63 -17.52 29.17
CA LEU A 428 31.88 -18.77 29.17
C LEU A 428 32.83 -19.96 29.24
N GLU A 429 33.88 -20.01 28.42
CA GLU A 429 34.89 -21.06 28.46
C GLU A 429 35.52 -21.22 29.85
N GLN A 430 35.92 -20.11 30.47
CA GLN A 430 36.45 -20.11 31.83
C GLN A 430 35.41 -20.65 32.84
N ALA A 431 34.15 -20.20 32.75
CA ALA A 431 33.08 -20.68 33.60
C ALA A 431 32.81 -22.19 33.44
N MET A 432 32.96 -22.75 32.22
CA MET A 432 32.84 -24.19 32.00
C MET A 432 34.01 -24.95 32.66
N GLN A 433 35.23 -24.41 32.62
CA GLN A 433 36.42 -25.01 33.26
C GLN A 433 36.35 -24.97 34.80
N GLU A 434 35.66 -23.98 35.35
CA GLU A 434 35.45 -23.79 36.79
C GLU A 434 34.16 -24.47 37.30
N ASP A 435 33.40 -25.18 36.44
CA ASP A 435 32.14 -25.83 36.83
C ASP A 435 32.35 -26.92 37.89
N GLN A 436 31.95 -26.63 39.13
CA GLN A 436 31.96 -27.56 40.27
C GLN A 436 30.63 -28.29 40.46
N GLU A 437 29.57 -27.88 39.75
CA GLU A 437 28.20 -28.39 39.93
C GLU A 437 27.76 -29.40 38.86
N GLY A 438 28.63 -29.72 37.91
CA GLY A 438 28.34 -30.65 36.81
C GLY A 438 27.21 -30.15 35.90
N LEU A 439 27.08 -28.83 35.74
CA LEU A 439 26.12 -28.20 34.84
C LEU A 439 26.43 -28.52 33.38
N ILE A 440 27.71 -28.65 33.01
CA ILE A 440 28.14 -29.03 31.66
C ILE A 440 27.67 -30.45 31.30
N GLU A 441 27.65 -31.36 32.28
CA GLU A 441 27.18 -32.73 32.06
C GLU A 441 25.69 -32.82 31.68
N ARG A 442 24.91 -31.80 32.03
CA ARG A 442 23.46 -31.75 31.74
C ARG A 442 23.16 -31.29 30.31
N VAL A 443 24.05 -30.48 29.73
CA VAL A 443 23.91 -29.98 28.36
C VAL A 443 24.59 -30.87 27.33
N ARG A 444 25.69 -31.57 27.66
CA ARG A 444 26.37 -32.63 26.88
C ARG A 444 26.11 -32.61 25.37
N GLY A 445 26.69 -31.62 24.69
CA GLY A 445 26.50 -31.40 23.25
C GLY A 445 27.57 -30.52 22.63
N ILE A 446 27.65 -30.55 21.31
CA ILE A 446 28.48 -29.63 20.53
C ILE A 446 27.57 -28.56 19.92
N TYR A 447 27.80 -27.30 20.28
CA TYR A 447 26.97 -26.16 19.90
C TYR A 447 27.73 -25.24 18.95
N GLY A 448 27.20 -25.05 17.74
CA GLY A 448 27.73 -24.10 16.78
C GLY A 448 27.10 -22.72 16.95
N PHE A 449 27.91 -21.65 16.93
CA PHE A 449 27.45 -20.27 16.93
C PHE A 449 27.97 -19.58 15.67
N ARG A 450 27.09 -19.36 14.70
CA ARG A 450 27.38 -18.57 13.51
C ARG A 450 26.87 -17.15 13.75
N VAL A 451 27.80 -16.23 13.97
CA VAL A 451 27.51 -14.84 14.31
C VAL A 451 27.62 -13.97 13.07
N THR A 452 26.55 -13.25 12.74
CA THR A 452 26.47 -12.34 11.59
C THR A 452 26.50 -10.88 12.03
N ASP A 453 26.66 -9.94 11.11
CA ASP A 453 26.71 -8.50 11.39
C ASP A 453 27.78 -8.13 12.44
N GLY A 454 28.95 -8.79 12.39
CA GLY A 454 30.11 -8.46 13.21
C GLY A 454 30.84 -7.20 12.73
N PRO A 455 32.07 -6.92 13.22
CA PRO A 455 32.87 -5.77 12.79
C PRO A 455 33.01 -5.75 11.26
N ASP A 456 32.75 -4.59 10.66
CA ASP A 456 32.74 -4.39 9.20
C ASP A 456 31.78 -5.32 8.42
N GLY A 457 30.72 -5.81 9.07
CA GLY A 457 29.76 -6.75 8.49
C GLY A 457 30.28 -8.20 8.42
N ALA A 458 31.36 -8.52 9.13
CA ALA A 458 31.98 -9.85 9.10
C ALA A 458 31.09 -10.94 9.71
N VAL A 459 31.38 -12.19 9.34
CA VAL A 459 30.78 -13.39 9.93
C VAL A 459 31.84 -14.15 10.73
N GLY A 460 31.50 -14.50 11.96
CA GLY A 460 32.31 -15.31 12.86
C GLY A 460 31.66 -16.67 13.10
N TYR A 461 32.47 -17.67 13.45
CA TYR A 461 31.96 -19.00 13.80
C TYR A 461 32.72 -19.56 15.01
N TRP A 462 31.96 -19.95 16.03
CA TRP A 462 32.49 -20.60 17.22
C TRP A 462 31.85 -21.97 17.39
N VAL A 463 32.63 -22.92 17.88
CA VAL A 463 32.13 -24.21 18.34
C VAL A 463 32.34 -24.27 19.84
N ILE A 464 31.27 -24.53 20.58
CA ILE A 464 31.29 -24.81 22.01
C ILE A 464 31.12 -26.32 22.16
N ASN A 465 32.19 -27.00 22.53
CA ASN A 465 32.13 -28.43 22.81
C ASN A 465 31.88 -28.62 24.31
N ALA A 466 30.64 -28.95 24.68
CA ALA A 466 30.26 -29.31 26.04
C ALA A 466 30.07 -30.84 26.19
N LYS A 467 30.49 -31.62 25.19
CA LYS A 467 30.29 -33.08 25.14
C LYS A 467 31.40 -33.85 25.87
N THR A 468 32.61 -33.29 25.91
CA THR A 468 33.80 -33.94 26.48
C THR A 468 34.45 -33.08 27.57
N GLY A 469 34.82 -33.70 28.69
CA GLY A 469 35.52 -33.04 29.80
C GLY A 469 34.72 -31.87 30.40
N LYS A 470 35.42 -30.80 30.76
CA LYS A 470 34.83 -29.55 31.25
C LYS A 470 34.40 -28.59 30.13
N GLY A 471 34.45 -29.03 28.88
CA GLY A 471 34.07 -28.27 27.69
C GLY A 471 35.08 -27.22 27.22
N SER A 472 34.92 -26.74 25.98
CA SER A 472 35.84 -25.79 25.35
C SER A 472 35.12 -24.90 24.34
N VAL A 473 35.72 -23.75 23.99
CA VAL A 473 35.22 -22.86 22.94
C VAL A 473 36.32 -22.62 21.91
N THR A 474 36.04 -22.96 20.65
CA THR A 474 37.02 -22.83 19.56
C THR A 474 36.47 -21.94 18.45
N TYR A 475 37.16 -20.84 18.16
CA TYR A 475 36.89 -20.05 16.96
C TYR A 475 37.33 -20.82 15.71
N LYS A 476 36.50 -20.81 14.67
CA LYS A 476 36.65 -21.68 13.48
C LYS A 476 36.77 -23.17 13.82
N GLY A 477 36.13 -23.63 14.90
CA GLY A 477 36.10 -25.05 15.25
C GLY A 477 35.58 -25.91 14.09
N THR A 478 36.24 -27.06 13.86
CA THR A 478 35.93 -27.99 12.76
C THR A 478 35.01 -29.13 13.18
N GLU A 479 34.74 -29.25 14.48
CA GLU A 479 33.85 -30.28 15.03
C GLU A 479 32.41 -30.09 14.54
N LYS A 480 31.72 -31.19 14.25
CA LYS A 480 30.34 -31.16 13.76
C LYS A 480 29.38 -30.84 14.91
N PRO A 481 28.65 -29.71 14.88
CA PRO A 481 27.72 -29.37 15.93
C PRO A 481 26.45 -30.23 15.88
N ASP A 482 25.93 -30.57 17.06
CA ASP A 482 24.61 -31.20 17.23
C ASP A 482 23.49 -30.19 16.91
N VAL A 483 23.74 -28.90 17.20
CA VAL A 483 22.86 -27.78 16.89
C VAL A 483 23.67 -26.51 16.60
N THR A 484 23.23 -25.72 15.63
CA THR A 484 23.84 -24.43 15.26
C THR A 484 22.85 -23.29 15.45
N PHE A 485 23.27 -22.27 16.18
CA PHE A 485 22.56 -20.99 16.34
C PHE A 485 23.12 -19.97 15.36
N ILE A 486 22.23 -19.25 14.67
CA ILE A 486 22.58 -18.19 13.74
C ILE A 486 21.88 -16.91 14.19
N MET A 487 22.67 -15.89 14.53
CA MET A 487 22.15 -14.61 15.05
C MET A 487 23.17 -13.47 14.87
N LYS A 488 22.73 -12.22 15.02
CA LYS A 488 23.61 -11.05 14.93
C LYS A 488 24.52 -10.93 16.16
N ASP A 489 25.71 -10.35 16.00
CA ASP A 489 26.69 -10.15 17.08
C ASP A 489 26.08 -9.47 18.32
N CYS A 490 25.30 -8.40 18.12
CA CYS A 490 24.59 -7.73 19.21
C CYS A 490 23.49 -8.61 19.85
N ASP A 491 22.78 -9.42 19.06
CA ASP A 491 21.75 -10.32 19.57
C ASP A 491 22.36 -11.49 20.36
N VAL A 492 23.57 -11.97 20.02
CA VAL A 492 24.28 -12.96 20.86
C VAL A 492 24.59 -12.38 22.23
N VAL A 493 25.07 -11.13 22.28
CA VAL A 493 25.38 -10.43 23.53
C VAL A 493 24.13 -10.29 24.38
N GLU A 494 23.03 -9.83 23.81
CA GLU A 494 21.74 -9.72 24.50
C GLU A 494 21.25 -11.09 25.01
N LEU A 495 21.46 -12.15 24.21
CA LEU A 495 21.06 -13.50 24.58
C LEU A 495 21.90 -14.01 25.75
N ILE A 496 23.24 -14.04 25.62
CA ILE A 496 24.14 -14.55 26.68
C ILE A 496 24.00 -13.73 27.97
N SER A 497 23.77 -12.42 27.85
CA SER A 497 23.57 -11.55 29.01
C SER A 497 22.19 -11.66 29.67
N GLY A 498 21.25 -12.40 29.08
CA GLY A 498 19.89 -12.59 29.60
C GLY A 498 18.92 -11.44 29.30
N LYS A 499 19.35 -10.43 28.54
CA LYS A 499 18.51 -9.26 28.18
C LYS A 499 17.35 -9.61 27.26
N ILE A 500 17.52 -10.66 26.45
CA ILE A 500 16.44 -11.19 25.61
C ILE A 500 16.09 -12.62 26.00
N ASN A 501 14.79 -12.88 26.08
CA ASN A 501 14.29 -14.24 26.30
C ASN A 501 14.55 -15.09 25.03
N PRO A 502 15.18 -16.28 25.15
CA PRO A 502 15.54 -17.10 23.99
C PRO A 502 14.37 -17.56 23.12
N GLN A 503 13.23 -17.87 23.73
CA GLN A 503 12.02 -18.27 23.00
C GLN A 503 11.46 -17.08 22.22
N LYS A 504 11.39 -15.90 22.85
CA LYS A 504 10.95 -14.66 22.20
C LYS A 504 11.88 -14.27 21.05
N ALA A 505 13.20 -14.40 21.23
CA ALA A 505 14.20 -14.13 20.21
C ALA A 505 14.06 -15.07 18.99
N PHE A 506 13.75 -16.35 19.23
CA PHE A 506 13.44 -17.31 18.17
C PHE A 506 12.16 -16.93 17.41
N PHE A 507 11.05 -16.66 18.10
CA PHE A 507 9.78 -16.26 17.47
C PHE A 507 9.86 -14.92 16.73
N GLN A 508 10.72 -14.01 17.16
CA GLN A 508 10.99 -12.73 16.48
C GLN A 508 11.97 -12.86 15.30
N GLY A 509 12.53 -14.05 15.06
CA GLY A 509 13.49 -14.30 14.00
C GLY A 509 14.90 -13.72 14.25
N LYS A 510 15.19 -13.26 15.48
CA LYS A 510 16.52 -12.80 15.91
C LYS A 510 17.51 -13.96 16.03
N VAL A 511 17.01 -15.16 16.37
CA VAL A 511 17.80 -16.40 16.45
C VAL A 511 17.20 -17.44 15.51
N LYS A 512 18.03 -18.00 14.63
CA LYS A 512 17.69 -19.19 13.84
C LYS A 512 18.44 -20.39 14.39
N ILE A 513 17.77 -21.54 14.46
CA ILE A 513 18.32 -22.78 15.00
C ILE A 513 18.31 -23.83 13.88
N GLN A 514 19.44 -24.53 13.71
CA GLN A 514 19.59 -25.63 12.77
C GLN A 514 20.13 -26.86 13.50
N GLY A 515 19.57 -28.04 13.25
CA GLY A 515 20.00 -29.29 13.90
C GLY A 515 19.06 -29.74 15.02
N ASN A 516 19.60 -30.36 16.06
CA ASN A 516 18.81 -31.02 17.09
C ASN A 516 18.10 -30.02 18.02
N MET A 517 16.79 -29.88 17.86
CA MET A 517 15.96 -28.98 18.66
C MET A 517 15.92 -29.34 20.16
N GLY A 518 16.05 -30.63 20.51
CA GLY A 518 16.15 -31.04 21.92
C GLY A 518 17.42 -30.52 22.58
N MET A 519 18.53 -30.48 21.84
CA MET A 519 19.78 -29.89 22.31
C MET A 519 19.69 -28.38 22.45
N ALA A 520 18.95 -27.72 21.54
CA ALA A 520 18.68 -26.28 21.65
C ALA A 520 17.94 -25.94 22.95
N MET A 521 16.92 -26.72 23.30
CA MET A 521 16.13 -26.51 24.52
C MET A 521 16.95 -26.73 25.80
N LYS A 522 17.85 -27.71 25.81
CA LYS A 522 18.78 -27.92 26.95
C LYS A 522 19.66 -26.69 27.22
N LEU A 523 20.14 -26.03 26.18
CA LEU A 523 20.96 -24.82 26.32
C LEU A 523 20.14 -23.63 26.85
N VAL A 524 18.90 -23.48 26.41
CA VAL A 524 17.96 -22.46 26.91
C VAL A 524 17.62 -22.67 28.38
N ASP A 525 17.41 -23.92 28.81
CA ASP A 525 17.15 -24.25 30.20
C ASP A 525 18.38 -24.04 31.10
N LEU A 526 19.58 -24.30 30.58
CA LEU A 526 20.83 -23.98 31.26
C LEU A 526 20.99 -22.47 31.44
N GLN A 527 20.76 -21.67 30.40
CA GLN A 527 20.86 -20.21 30.46
C GLN A 527 19.95 -19.62 31.54
N LYS A 528 18.70 -20.09 31.64
CA LYS A 528 17.76 -19.65 32.69
C LYS A 528 18.28 -19.91 34.11
N ARG A 529 19.01 -21.01 34.31
CA ARG A 529 19.59 -21.40 35.60
C ARG A 529 20.93 -20.70 35.88
N ALA A 530 21.72 -20.47 34.83
CA ALA A 530 23.02 -19.79 34.90
C ALA A 530 22.88 -18.27 35.08
N GLN A 531 21.74 -17.67 34.73
CA GLN A 531 21.47 -16.23 34.87
C GLN A 531 21.82 -15.71 36.27
N HIS A 532 21.43 -16.44 37.32
CA HIS A 532 21.72 -16.05 38.71
C HIS A 532 23.22 -15.99 39.03
N LYS A 533 24.04 -16.87 38.44
CA LYS A 533 25.50 -16.90 38.63
C LYS A 533 26.23 -15.87 37.78
N ILE A 534 25.73 -15.61 36.56
CA ILE A 534 26.30 -14.58 35.68
C ILE A 534 26.11 -13.19 36.30
N ASP A 535 24.99 -12.96 36.98
CA ASP A 535 24.74 -11.71 37.70
C ASP A 535 25.63 -11.57 38.95
N GLU A 536 25.94 -12.67 39.66
CA GLU A 536 26.94 -12.69 40.76
C GLU A 536 28.39 -12.47 40.28
N LEU A 537 28.76 -12.98 39.11
CA LEU A 537 30.10 -12.79 38.50
C LEU A 537 30.29 -11.38 37.95
N LYS A 538 29.23 -10.78 37.37
CA LYS A 538 29.25 -9.38 36.92
C LYS A 538 29.36 -8.38 38.07
N ALA A 539 28.92 -8.73 39.28
CA ALA A 539 29.06 -7.88 40.47
C ALA A 539 30.49 -7.89 41.07
N LYS A 540 31.36 -8.80 40.61
CA LYS A 540 32.77 -8.90 41.01
C LYS A 540 33.75 -8.26 40.01
N LEU A 541 33.25 -7.80 38.87
CA LEU A 541 33.93 -6.98 37.87
C LEU A 541 33.45 -5.53 38.00
#